data_AF-A0A2S9QI43-F1
#
_entry.id   AF-A0A2S9QI43-F1
#
_cell.length_a   1.000
_cell.length_b   1.000
_cell.length_c   1.000
_cell.angle_alpha   90.00
_cell.angle_beta   90.00
_cell.angle_gamma   90.00
#
_symmetry.space_group_name_H-M   'P 1'
#
loop_
_entity.id
_entity.type
_entity.pdbx_description
1 polymer ?
#
loop_
_entity_poly.entity_id
_entity_poly.type
_entity_poly.pdbx_seq_one_letter_code
_entity_poly.pdbx_strand_id
1 'polypeptide(L)'
;MAETPQELLDKAQAAARAAGEAARNAQDYADQLAATLGGVAHAATGGAIDPFVFRFAIFVLAIFVGYYVVWSVTPALHTPLMSVTNAISSVIVVGALLSVGVALAGDESGPWWARGFGFLALVLASINIFGGFLVTERMLAMYKPKDKTNKDKTRKAEAKPAAGAGQ
;
A
#
# COMPACT_ATOMS: atom_id res chain seq x y z
N MET A 1 -6.48 46.13 -9.10
CA MET A 1 -7.04 45.20 -10.09
C MET A 1 -7.59 44.03 -9.30
N ALA A 2 -8.89 44.03 -9.02
CA ALA A 2 -9.54 42.92 -8.35
C ALA A 2 -9.88 41.90 -9.44
N GLU A 3 -9.32 40.69 -9.37
CA GLU A 3 -9.71 39.59 -10.25
C GLU A 3 -11.22 39.40 -10.13
N THR A 4 -11.92 39.44 -11.25
CA THR A 4 -13.37 39.27 -11.27
C THR A 4 -13.70 37.81 -10.92
N PRO A 5 -14.86 37.52 -10.28
CA PRO A 5 -15.26 36.15 -9.94
C PRO A 5 -15.27 35.21 -11.15
N GLN A 6 -15.52 35.74 -12.36
CA GLN A 6 -15.47 34.97 -13.61
C GLN A 6 -14.05 34.55 -14.00
N GLU A 7 -13.05 35.38 -13.76
CA GLU A 7 -11.65 35.09 -14.12
C GLU A 7 -11.05 33.98 -13.24
N LEU A 8 -11.47 33.90 -11.97
CA LEU A 8 -11.13 32.81 -11.05
C LEU A 8 -11.83 31.50 -11.44
N LEU A 9 -13.06 31.56 -11.93
CA LEU A 9 -13.80 30.40 -12.45
C LEU A 9 -13.13 29.84 -13.71
N ASP A 10 -12.73 30.71 -14.64
CA ASP A 10 -12.04 30.30 -15.87
C ASP A 10 -10.69 29.65 -15.58
N LYS A 11 -9.92 30.19 -14.62
CA LYS A 11 -8.66 29.56 -14.16
C LYS A 11 -8.90 28.21 -13.49
N ALA A 12 -9.95 28.09 -12.68
CA ALA A 12 -10.34 26.82 -12.05
C ALA A 12 -10.78 25.77 -13.08
N GLN A 13 -11.56 26.16 -14.09
CA GLN A 13 -11.97 25.28 -15.18
C GLN A 13 -10.79 24.88 -16.08
N ALA A 14 -9.86 25.80 -16.36
CA ALA A 14 -8.65 25.48 -17.12
C ALA A 14 -7.75 24.48 -16.38
N ALA A 15 -7.58 24.64 -15.06
CA ALA A 15 -6.83 23.70 -14.24
C ALA A 15 -7.51 22.32 -14.17
N ALA A 16 -8.84 22.27 -14.08
CA ALA A 16 -9.61 21.02 -14.10
C ALA A 16 -9.49 20.29 -15.45
N ARG A 17 -9.50 21.02 -16.58
CA ARG A 17 -9.28 20.44 -17.92
C ARG A 17 -7.87 19.88 -18.08
N ALA A 18 -6.85 20.63 -17.66
CA ALA A 18 -5.46 20.17 -17.70
C ALA A 18 -5.24 18.90 -16.85
N ALA A 19 -5.89 18.82 -15.67
CA ALA A 19 -5.84 17.62 -14.85
C ALA A 19 -6.55 16.42 -15.51
N GLY A 20 -7.68 16.66 -16.18
CA GLY A 20 -8.40 15.63 -16.95
C GLY A 20 -7.60 15.10 -18.13
N GLU A 21 -6.91 15.96 -18.87
CA GLU A 21 -6.01 15.56 -19.96
C GLU A 21 -4.84 14.73 -19.45
N ALA A 22 -4.19 15.15 -18.36
CA ALA A 22 -3.10 14.36 -17.75
C ALA A 22 -3.57 12.97 -17.29
N ALA A 23 -4.79 12.86 -16.76
CA ALA A 23 -5.39 11.59 -16.34
C ALA A 23 -5.69 10.66 -17.53
N ARG A 24 -6.21 11.21 -18.63
CA ARG A 24 -6.45 10.44 -19.88
C ARG A 24 -5.15 9.91 -20.47
N ASN A 25 -4.14 10.75 -20.57
CA ASN A 25 -2.83 10.35 -21.08
C ASN A 25 -2.25 9.21 -20.23
N ALA A 26 -2.37 9.29 -18.90
CA ALA A 26 -1.93 8.24 -17.99
C ALA A 26 -2.72 6.93 -18.15
N GLN A 27 -4.03 7.02 -18.41
CA GLN A 27 -4.88 5.86 -18.71
C GLN A 27 -4.46 5.20 -20.03
N ASP A 28 -4.23 5.98 -21.08
CA ASP A 28 -3.80 5.45 -22.39
C ASP A 28 -2.46 4.71 -22.30
N TYR A 29 -1.51 5.20 -21.49
CA TYR A 29 -0.26 4.50 -21.22
C TYR A 29 -0.48 3.19 -20.46
N ALA A 30 -1.36 3.17 -19.46
CA ALA A 30 -1.68 1.98 -18.69
C ALA A 30 -2.39 0.93 -19.55
N ASP A 31 -3.32 1.34 -20.39
CA ASP A 31 -4.07 0.48 -21.31
C ASP A 31 -3.15 -0.08 -22.41
N GLN A 32 -2.24 0.73 -22.95
CA GLN A 32 -1.21 0.24 -23.88
C GLN A 32 -0.30 -0.78 -23.21
N LEU A 33 0.17 -0.51 -22.00
CA LEU A 33 1.02 -1.46 -21.27
C LEU A 33 0.28 -2.77 -20.98
N ALA A 34 -0.97 -2.69 -20.53
CA ALA A 34 -1.79 -3.86 -20.26
C ALA A 34 -2.11 -4.65 -21.53
N ALA A 35 -2.40 -3.98 -22.65
CA ALA A 35 -2.64 -4.60 -23.94
C ALA A 35 -1.37 -5.23 -24.51
N THR A 36 -0.21 -4.60 -24.32
CA THR A 36 1.07 -5.14 -24.78
C THR A 36 1.49 -6.35 -23.97
N LEU A 37 1.41 -6.28 -22.63
CA LEU A 37 1.69 -7.42 -21.76
C LEU A 37 0.68 -8.56 -21.96
N GLY A 38 -0.60 -8.23 -22.11
CA GLY A 38 -1.66 -9.18 -22.42
C GLY A 38 -1.45 -9.84 -23.79
N GLY A 39 -1.11 -9.06 -24.81
CA GLY A 39 -0.86 -9.53 -26.18
C GLY A 39 0.40 -10.37 -26.31
N VAL A 40 1.49 -10.00 -25.65
CA VAL A 40 2.75 -10.79 -25.63
C VAL A 40 2.53 -12.11 -24.90
N ALA A 41 1.84 -12.10 -23.76
CA ALA A 41 1.53 -13.33 -23.04
C ALA A 41 0.56 -14.22 -23.82
N HIS A 42 -0.47 -13.63 -24.44
CA HIS A 42 -1.45 -14.35 -25.26
C HIS A 42 -0.81 -14.94 -26.53
N ALA A 43 0.12 -14.20 -27.18
CA ALA A 43 0.90 -14.68 -28.31
C ALA A 43 1.89 -15.78 -27.91
N ALA A 44 2.53 -15.69 -26.74
CA ALA A 44 3.38 -16.76 -26.20
C ALA A 44 2.58 -18.05 -25.94
N THR A 45 1.28 -17.95 -25.71
CA THR A 45 0.36 -19.09 -25.57
C THR A 45 -0.30 -19.53 -26.89
N GLY A 46 0.09 -18.95 -28.03
CA GLY A 46 -0.40 -19.33 -29.36
C GLY A 46 -1.83 -18.85 -29.71
N GLY A 47 -2.36 -17.86 -29.00
CA GLY A 47 -3.70 -17.30 -29.26
C GLY A 47 -4.88 -18.23 -28.94
N ALA A 48 -4.61 -19.42 -28.39
CA ALA A 48 -5.63 -20.44 -28.11
C ALA A 48 -6.25 -20.34 -26.71
N ILE A 49 -5.70 -19.48 -25.82
CA ILE A 49 -6.10 -19.42 -24.41
C ILE A 49 -6.89 -18.16 -24.14
N ASP A 50 -8.18 -18.31 -23.81
CA ASP A 50 -9.06 -17.22 -23.42
C ASP A 50 -8.41 -16.34 -22.32
N PRO A 51 -8.50 -14.99 -22.40
CA PRO A 51 -7.94 -14.09 -21.39
C PRO A 51 -8.39 -14.41 -19.95
N PHE A 52 -9.60 -14.95 -19.78
CA PHE A 52 -10.07 -15.44 -18.49
C PHE A 52 -9.26 -16.65 -18.02
N VAL A 53 -9.08 -17.67 -18.87
CA VAL A 53 -8.30 -18.87 -18.55
C VAL A 53 -6.86 -18.51 -18.23
N PHE A 54 -6.29 -17.54 -18.95
CA PHE A 54 -4.95 -17.02 -18.68
C PHE A 54 -4.85 -16.34 -17.29
N ARG A 55 -5.76 -15.42 -16.96
CA ARG A 55 -5.82 -14.77 -15.64
C ARG A 55 -6.08 -15.78 -14.52
N PHE A 56 -6.91 -16.78 -14.79
CA PHE A 56 -7.21 -17.87 -13.87
C PHE A 56 -5.98 -18.75 -13.62
N ALA A 57 -5.19 -19.06 -14.65
CA ALA A 57 -3.94 -19.79 -14.49
C ALA A 57 -2.93 -19.03 -13.61
N ILE A 58 -2.79 -17.71 -13.81
CA ILE A 58 -1.96 -16.85 -12.93
C ILE A 58 -2.49 -16.88 -11.49
N PHE A 59 -3.80 -16.79 -11.29
CA PHE A 59 -4.42 -16.86 -9.97
C PHE A 59 -4.12 -18.19 -9.26
N VAL A 60 -4.25 -19.32 -9.96
CA VAL A 60 -3.92 -20.64 -9.41
C VAL A 60 -2.44 -20.75 -9.07
N LEU A 61 -1.54 -20.29 -9.96
CA LEU A 61 -0.10 -20.25 -9.69
C LEU A 61 0.23 -19.38 -8.47
N ALA A 62 -0.43 -18.24 -8.32
CA ALA A 62 -0.25 -17.36 -7.16
C ALA A 62 -0.66 -18.02 -5.84
N ILE A 63 -1.71 -18.87 -5.83
CA ILE A 63 -2.09 -19.65 -4.65
C ILE A 63 -0.97 -20.63 -4.26
N PHE A 64 -0.41 -21.36 -5.24
CA PHE A 64 0.70 -22.27 -4.97
C PHE A 64 1.91 -21.53 -4.39
N VAL A 65 2.30 -20.42 -5.00
CA VAL A 65 3.40 -19.58 -4.49
C VAL A 65 3.11 -19.09 -3.07
N GLY A 66 1.90 -18.58 -2.82
CA GLY A 66 1.48 -18.11 -1.49
C GLY A 66 1.54 -19.20 -0.42
N TYR A 67 1.09 -20.41 -0.76
CA TYR A 67 1.19 -21.57 0.12
C TYR A 67 2.65 -21.88 0.51
N TYR A 68 3.54 -22.02 -0.48
CA TYR A 68 4.95 -22.33 -0.23
C TYR A 68 5.66 -21.22 0.57
N VAL A 69 5.36 -19.95 0.30
CA VAL A 69 5.94 -18.80 1.02
C VAL A 69 5.55 -18.81 2.50
N VAL A 70 4.27 -19.06 2.82
CA VAL A 70 3.80 -19.09 4.22
C VAL A 70 4.28 -20.33 4.96
N TRP A 71 4.38 -21.48 4.28
CA TRP A 71 4.83 -22.73 4.91
C TRP A 71 6.34 -22.75 5.23
N SER A 72 7.12 -21.89 4.57
CA SER A 72 8.59 -21.84 4.72
C SER A 72 9.07 -20.91 5.85
N VAL A 73 8.19 -20.51 6.78
CA VAL A 73 8.54 -19.60 7.89
C VAL A 73 8.80 -20.35 9.20
N THR A 74 9.69 -19.82 10.03
CA THR A 74 9.97 -20.42 11.35
C THR A 74 8.78 -20.21 12.31
N PRO A 75 8.49 -21.15 13.23
CA PRO A 75 7.31 -21.07 14.09
C PRO A 75 7.24 -19.81 14.99
N ALA A 76 8.38 -19.23 15.33
CA ALA A 76 8.47 -17.98 16.09
C ALA A 76 7.92 -16.76 15.33
N LEU A 77 7.72 -16.88 14.01
CA LEU A 77 7.29 -15.80 13.13
C LEU A 77 5.80 -15.86 12.78
N HIS A 78 5.01 -16.84 13.24
CA HIS A 78 3.58 -16.88 12.93
C HIS A 78 2.82 -15.62 13.40
N THR A 79 3.17 -15.07 14.55
CA THR A 79 2.55 -13.84 15.07
C THR A 79 2.96 -12.59 14.27
N PRO A 80 4.25 -12.37 13.95
CA PRO A 80 4.65 -11.35 12.98
C PRO A 80 4.02 -11.53 11.59
N LEU A 81 3.95 -12.77 11.11
CA LEU A 81 3.40 -13.11 9.79
C LEU A 81 1.92 -12.77 9.71
N MET A 82 1.17 -12.99 10.79
CA MET A 82 -0.23 -12.57 10.90
C MET A 82 -0.41 -11.06 10.76
N SER A 83 0.56 -10.26 11.24
CA SER A 83 0.52 -8.81 11.05
C SER A 83 0.89 -8.39 9.62
N VAL A 84 1.84 -9.10 9.00
CA VAL A 84 2.25 -8.83 7.61
C VAL A 84 1.13 -9.18 6.63
N THR A 85 0.41 -10.28 6.82
CA THR A 85 -0.74 -10.61 5.97
C THR A 85 -1.87 -9.58 6.11
N ASN A 86 -2.06 -8.98 7.29
CA ASN A 86 -2.99 -7.87 7.48
C ASN A 86 -2.57 -6.64 6.64
N ALA A 87 -1.27 -6.30 6.62
CA ALA A 87 -0.77 -5.22 5.76
C ALA A 87 -0.92 -5.54 4.25
N ILE A 88 -0.61 -6.77 3.82
CA ILE A 88 -0.73 -7.20 2.42
C ILE A 88 -2.19 -7.13 1.92
N SER A 89 -3.16 -7.40 2.79
CA SER A 89 -4.60 -7.30 2.45
C SER A 89 -5.00 -5.89 1.99
N SER A 90 -4.19 -4.87 2.28
CA SER A 90 -4.42 -3.49 1.87
C SER A 90 -4.25 -3.22 0.37
N VAL A 91 -3.99 -4.24 -0.46
CA VAL A 91 -4.00 -4.14 -1.94
C VAL A 91 -5.31 -3.54 -2.48
N ILE A 92 -6.39 -3.59 -1.69
CA ILE A 92 -7.69 -2.95 -1.93
C ILE A 92 -7.53 -1.45 -2.26
N VAL A 93 -6.49 -0.77 -1.77
CA VAL A 93 -6.21 0.64 -2.09
C VAL A 93 -6.11 0.90 -3.60
N VAL A 94 -5.59 -0.07 -4.38
CA VAL A 94 -5.50 0.04 -5.84
C VAL A 94 -6.89 0.13 -6.46
N GLY A 95 -7.83 -0.70 -6.00
CA GLY A 95 -9.22 -0.65 -6.44
C GLY A 95 -9.94 0.64 -6.02
N ALA A 96 -9.66 1.13 -4.81
CA ALA A 96 -10.21 2.39 -4.33
C ALA A 96 -9.70 3.60 -5.15
N LEU A 97 -8.42 3.64 -5.48
CA LEU A 97 -7.82 4.69 -6.33
C LEU A 97 -8.37 4.66 -7.75
N LEU A 98 -8.58 3.48 -8.33
CA LEU A 98 -9.24 3.36 -9.64
C LEU A 98 -10.70 3.85 -9.56
N SER A 99 -11.44 3.49 -8.50
CA SER A 99 -12.82 3.92 -8.32
C SER A 99 -12.96 5.44 -8.17
N VAL A 100 -12.06 6.09 -7.41
CA VAL A 100 -12.05 7.56 -7.27
C VAL A 100 -11.50 8.24 -8.53
N GLY A 101 -10.44 7.70 -9.14
CA GLY A 101 -9.81 8.25 -10.33
C GLY A 101 -10.73 8.26 -11.55
N VAL A 102 -11.48 7.18 -11.78
CA VAL A 102 -12.52 7.12 -12.83
C VAL A 102 -13.59 8.18 -12.58
N ALA A 103 -13.93 8.45 -11.32
CA ALA A 103 -14.93 9.45 -10.98
C ALA A 103 -14.45 10.90 -11.13
N LEU A 104 -13.14 11.14 -11.21
CA LEU A 104 -12.53 12.45 -11.45
C LEU A 104 -12.25 12.72 -12.94
N ALA A 105 -12.08 11.68 -13.76
CA ALA A 105 -11.46 11.77 -15.08
C ALA A 105 -12.39 12.02 -16.28
N GLY A 106 -13.73 11.94 -16.19
CA GLY A 106 -14.46 12.08 -17.46
C GLY A 106 -15.96 12.10 -17.55
N ASP A 107 -16.76 12.00 -16.48
CA ASP A 107 -18.18 12.17 -16.69
C ASP A 107 -18.93 12.58 -15.42
N GLU A 108 -19.77 13.61 -15.52
CA GLU A 108 -20.78 13.90 -14.51
C GLU A 108 -21.90 12.85 -14.47
N SER A 109 -21.85 11.86 -15.36
CA SER A 109 -22.80 10.73 -15.49
C SER A 109 -22.62 9.61 -14.45
N GLY A 110 -21.50 9.56 -13.73
CA GLY A 110 -21.28 8.55 -12.69
C GLY A 110 -22.17 8.83 -11.48
N PRO A 111 -22.90 7.85 -10.91
CA PRO A 111 -23.76 8.14 -9.77
C PRO A 111 -22.97 8.73 -8.61
N TRP A 112 -23.48 9.80 -8.00
CA TRP A 112 -22.83 10.52 -6.90
C TRP A 112 -22.42 9.60 -5.74
N TRP A 113 -23.15 8.50 -5.53
CA TRP A 113 -22.82 7.48 -4.55
C TRP A 113 -21.50 6.75 -4.84
N ALA A 114 -21.14 6.53 -6.10
CA ALA A 114 -19.89 5.86 -6.47
C ALA A 114 -18.65 6.68 -6.03
N ARG A 115 -18.72 8.01 -6.14
CA ARG A 115 -17.69 8.92 -5.60
C ARG A 115 -17.59 8.81 -4.09
N GLY A 116 -18.74 8.80 -3.40
CA GLY A 116 -18.79 8.65 -1.94
C GLY A 116 -18.21 7.33 -1.46
N PHE A 117 -18.59 6.21 -2.10
CA PHE A 117 -18.08 4.88 -1.76
C PHE A 117 -16.60 4.71 -2.11
N GLY A 118 -16.12 5.27 -3.23
CA GLY A 118 -14.70 5.25 -3.58
C GLY A 118 -13.85 6.02 -2.58
N PHE A 119 -14.29 7.20 -2.16
CA PHE A 119 -13.61 7.99 -1.12
C PHE A 119 -13.60 7.26 0.22
N LEU A 120 -14.75 6.70 0.63
CA LEU A 120 -14.85 5.91 1.86
C LEU A 120 -13.94 4.67 1.81
N ALA A 121 -13.90 3.96 0.67
CA ALA A 121 -13.01 2.82 0.46
C ALA A 121 -11.54 3.23 0.56
N LEU A 122 -11.16 4.40 0.05
CA LEU A 122 -9.80 4.92 0.15
C LEU A 122 -9.40 5.24 1.61
N VAL A 123 -10.31 5.84 2.38
CA VAL A 123 -10.11 6.11 3.81
C VAL A 123 -9.95 4.80 4.59
N LEU A 124 -10.84 3.82 4.36
CA LEU A 124 -10.77 2.52 5.03
C LEU A 124 -9.50 1.74 4.64
N ALA A 125 -9.09 1.79 3.37
CA ALA A 125 -7.84 1.20 2.92
C ALA A 125 -6.64 1.86 3.60
N SER A 126 -6.64 3.19 3.73
CA SER A 126 -5.57 3.92 4.41
C SER A 126 -5.43 3.50 5.87
N ILE A 127 -6.55 3.34 6.59
CA ILE A 127 -6.54 2.84 7.98
C ILE A 127 -5.93 1.44 8.07
N ASN A 128 -6.24 0.55 7.13
CA ASN A 128 -5.67 -0.81 7.10
C ASN A 128 -4.16 -0.79 6.84
N ILE A 129 -3.68 0.06 5.93
CA ILE A 129 -2.26 0.28 5.66
C ILE A 129 -1.54 0.76 6.92
N PHE A 130 -1.95 1.93 7.43
CA PHE A 130 -1.25 2.57 8.55
C PHE A 130 -1.40 1.77 9.86
N GLY A 131 -2.58 1.18 10.10
CA GLY A 131 -2.83 0.33 11.26
C GLY A 131 -2.03 -0.97 11.22
N GLY A 132 -1.93 -1.61 10.05
CA GLY A 132 -1.14 -2.82 9.85
C GLY A 132 0.34 -2.59 10.18
N PHE A 133 0.95 -1.54 9.61
CA PHE A 133 2.37 -1.26 9.81
C PHE A 133 2.71 -0.79 11.24
N LEU A 134 1.86 0.02 11.88
CA LEU A 134 2.10 0.51 13.24
C LEU A 134 2.05 -0.63 14.28
N VAL A 135 1.13 -1.59 14.10
CA VAL A 135 1.03 -2.75 14.99
C VAL A 135 2.21 -3.69 14.79
N THR A 136 2.65 -3.94 13.55
CA THR A 136 3.85 -4.76 13.28
C THR A 136 5.09 -4.14 13.90
N GLU A 137 5.27 -2.83 13.77
CA GLU A 137 6.42 -2.12 14.33
C GLU A 137 6.45 -2.22 15.86
N ARG A 138 5.29 -2.05 16.52
CA ARG A 138 5.18 -2.23 17.97
C ARG A 138 5.49 -3.66 18.43
N MET A 139 5.09 -4.66 17.65
CA MET A 139 5.40 -6.07 17.94
C MET A 139 6.90 -6.36 17.77
N LEU A 140 7.54 -5.83 16.73
CA LEU A 140 8.97 -6.03 16.47
C LEU A 140 9.87 -5.20 17.40
N ALA A 141 9.41 -4.02 17.84
CA ALA A 141 10.12 -3.19 18.82
C ALA A 141 10.29 -3.90 20.17
N MET A 142 9.42 -4.86 20.49
CA MET A 142 9.49 -5.67 21.71
C MET A 142 10.61 -6.71 21.69
N TYR A 143 11.16 -7.03 20.52
CA TYR A 143 12.30 -7.93 20.35
C TYR A 143 13.65 -7.21 20.28
N LYS A 144 13.67 -5.87 20.32
CA LYS A 144 14.93 -5.11 20.43
C LYS A 144 15.49 -5.29 21.84
N PRO A 145 16.75 -5.77 21.99
CA PRO A 145 17.39 -5.82 23.31
C PRO A 145 17.43 -4.40 23.89
N LYS A 146 16.87 -4.19 25.09
CA LYS A 146 17.10 -2.96 25.85
C LYS A 146 18.61 -2.70 25.90
N ASP A 147 19.03 -1.56 25.37
CA ASP A 147 20.43 -1.13 25.35
C ASP A 147 21.06 -1.37 26.73
N LYS A 148 22.00 -2.31 26.77
CA LYS A 148 22.73 -2.73 27.98
C LYS A 148 23.59 -1.60 28.57
N THR A 149 23.67 -0.47 27.86
CA THR A 149 24.50 0.70 28.14
C THR A 149 24.18 1.40 29.46
N ASN A 150 22.96 1.23 30.02
CA ASN A 150 22.60 1.85 31.31
C ASN A 150 22.74 0.89 32.53
N LYS A 151 22.68 -0.43 32.32
CA LYS A 151 22.86 -1.41 33.42
C LYS A 151 24.31 -1.51 33.88
N ASP A 152 25.28 -1.35 32.98
CA ASP A 152 26.71 -1.41 33.34
C ASP A 152 27.19 -0.19 34.15
N LYS A 153 26.59 0.99 33.94
CA LYS A 153 26.91 2.19 34.73
C LYS A 153 26.42 2.07 36.17
N THR A 154 25.22 1.52 36.36
CA THR A 154 24.63 1.32 37.69
C THR A 154 25.38 0.24 38.48
N ARG A 155 25.73 -0.88 37.83
CA ARG A 155 26.48 -1.97 38.48
C ARG A 155 27.94 -1.62 38.78
N LYS A 156 28.58 -0.74 37.99
CA LYS A 156 29.92 -0.21 38.30
C LYS A 156 29.92 0.86 39.40
N ALA A 157 28.82 1.60 39.56
CA ALA A 157 28.68 2.57 40.65
C ALA A 157 28.50 1.88 42.02
N GLU A 158 27.79 0.75 42.05
CA GLU A 158 27.56 -0.03 43.28
C GLU A 158 28.73 -0.96 43.65
N ALA A 159 29.60 -1.31 42.70
CA ALA A 159 30.72 -2.22 42.93
C ALA A 159 32.03 -1.55 43.40
N LYS A 160 32.06 -0.24 43.65
CA LYS A 160 33.24 0.43 44.22
C LYS A 160 33.24 0.22 45.75
N PRO A 161 34.13 -0.60 46.32
CA PRO A 161 34.11 -0.86 47.76
C PRO A 161 34.63 0.37 48.50
N ALA A 162 34.00 0.66 49.64
CA ALA A 162 34.54 1.53 50.68
C ALA A 162 35.78 0.86 51.30
N ALA A 163 36.90 0.87 50.59
CA ALA A 163 38.22 0.54 51.13
C ALA A 163 38.97 1.85 51.34
N GLY A 164 38.95 2.35 52.58
CA GLY A 164 39.71 3.54 52.94
C GLY A 164 39.13 4.34 54.10
N ALA A 165 39.01 3.73 55.27
CA ALA A 165 38.93 4.46 56.55
C ALA A 165 39.76 3.69 57.58
N GLY A 166 41.07 3.69 57.34
CA GLY A 166 42.08 3.38 58.34
C GLY A 166 42.90 4.65 58.57
N GLN A 167 42.54 5.38 59.61
CA GLN A 167 43.37 6.22 60.48
C GLN A 167 42.47 6.86 61.54
#